data_AF-J0QHP1-F1
#
_entry.id   AF-J0QHP1-F1
#
_cell.length_a   1.000
_cell.length_b   1.000
_cell.length_c   1.000
_cell.angle_alpha   90.00
_cell.angle_beta   90.00
_cell.angle_gamma   90.00
#
_symmetry.space_group_name_H-M   'P 1'
#
loop_
_entity.id
_entity.type
_entity.pdbx_description
1 polymer ?
#
loop_
_entity_poly.entity_id
_entity_poly.type
_entity_poly.pdbx_seq_one_letter_code
_entity_poly.pdbx_strand_id
1 'polypeptide(L)'
;MSAASDNLKITKSTEDNNVTFDLANNITVERVIAGRSSMSDDGFLFTDRARITVDGIDAGNEKITGVANREEDTDPVNFAQLQEIKNQIAGNSFVKQDDGETGRITIGMATGGTEINVANNNW
;
A
#
# COMPACT_ATOMS: atom_id res chain seq x y z
N MET A 1 -4.55 -49.38 2.84
CA MET A 1 -5.10 -48.38 1.90
C MET A 1 -4.53 -47.04 2.30
N SER A 2 -3.52 -46.55 1.57
CA SER A 2 -3.17 -45.13 1.60
C SER A 2 -4.18 -44.45 0.68
N ALA A 3 -4.95 -43.51 1.22
CA ALA A 3 -5.79 -42.65 0.39
C ALA A 3 -4.86 -41.83 -0.52
N ALA A 4 -5.32 -41.51 -1.73
CA ALA A 4 -4.55 -40.94 -2.84
C ALA A 4 -4.01 -39.51 -2.62
N SER A 5 -3.83 -39.08 -1.37
CA SER A 5 -3.11 -37.87 -0.93
C SER A 5 -2.92 -37.96 0.58
N ASP A 6 -1.79 -37.50 1.11
CA ASP A 6 -1.51 -37.43 2.55
C ASP A 6 -2.42 -36.45 3.32
N ASN A 7 -3.38 -35.80 2.64
CA ASN A 7 -4.32 -34.84 3.22
C ASN A 7 -5.25 -35.44 4.28
N LEU A 8 -5.55 -36.75 4.19
CA LEU A 8 -6.44 -37.45 5.12
C LEU A 8 -5.64 -38.38 6.00
N LYS A 9 -5.68 -38.13 7.32
CA LYS A 9 -5.11 -39.02 8.33
C LYS A 9 -6.20 -39.97 8.80
N ILE A 10 -5.97 -41.27 8.59
CA ILE A 10 -6.86 -42.33 9.05
C ILE A 10 -6.04 -43.25 9.96
N THR A 11 -6.39 -43.31 11.23
CA THR A 11 -5.70 -44.15 12.22
C THR A 11 -6.69 -45.09 12.89
N LYS A 12 -6.33 -46.37 13.02
CA LYS A 12 -7.09 -47.35 13.79
C LYS A 12 -6.42 -47.59 15.14
N SER A 13 -7.17 -47.43 16.21
CA SER A 13 -6.75 -47.78 17.57
C SER A 13 -6.65 -49.30 17.72
N THR A 14 -5.58 -49.76 18.35
CA THR A 14 -5.34 -51.18 18.66
C THR A 14 -6.04 -51.63 19.93
N GLU A 15 -6.54 -50.70 20.75
CA GLU A 15 -7.07 -50.99 22.09
C GLU A 15 -8.60 -51.17 22.10
N ASP A 16 -9.32 -50.42 21.27
CA ASP A 16 -10.79 -50.31 21.32
C ASP A 16 -11.46 -50.41 19.94
N ASN A 17 -10.71 -50.78 18.89
CA ASN A 17 -11.17 -50.86 17.50
C ASN A 17 -11.72 -49.55 16.90
N ASN A 18 -11.51 -48.40 17.54
CA ASN A 18 -11.93 -47.12 16.99
C ASN A 18 -11.09 -46.71 15.77
N VAL A 19 -11.72 -46.04 14.81
CA VAL A 19 -11.04 -45.42 13.66
C VAL A 19 -11.22 -43.92 13.74
N THR A 20 -10.12 -43.20 13.75
CA THR A 20 -10.09 -41.73 13.75
C THR A 20 -9.83 -41.23 12.34
N PHE A 21 -10.61 -40.24 11.93
CA PHE A 21 -10.43 -39.48 10.70
C PHE A 21 -10.04 -38.05 11.08
N ASP A 22 -9.01 -37.54 10.43
CA ASP A 22 -8.53 -36.18 10.61
C ASP A 22 -7.94 -35.64 9.31
N LEU A 23 -7.74 -34.33 9.24
CA LEU A 23 -6.90 -33.72 8.21
C LEU A 23 -5.43 -33.79 8.63
N ALA A 24 -4.54 -33.91 7.67
CA ALA A 24 -3.13 -33.64 7.93
C ALA A 24 -2.90 -32.16 8.26
N ASN A 25 -1.88 -31.87 9.06
CA ASN A 25 -1.50 -30.49 9.40
C ASN A 25 -1.21 -29.64 8.15
N ASN A 26 -0.65 -30.27 7.11
CA ASN A 26 -0.44 -29.68 5.81
C ASN A 26 -1.33 -30.40 4.80
N ILE A 27 -2.16 -29.65 4.10
CA ILE A 27 -3.00 -30.16 3.02
C ILE A 27 -2.52 -29.58 1.69
N THR A 28 -2.45 -30.40 0.65
CA THR A 28 -2.15 -29.97 -0.72
C THR A 28 -3.42 -30.08 -1.54
N VAL A 29 -3.92 -28.94 -2.02
CA VAL A 29 -5.14 -28.84 -2.82
C VAL A 29 -4.92 -27.85 -3.95
N GLU A 30 -5.70 -27.95 -5.03
CA GLU A 30 -5.61 -27.00 -6.15
C GLU A 30 -6.29 -25.67 -5.83
N ARG A 31 -7.40 -25.70 -5.06
CA ARG A 31 -8.17 -24.51 -4.71
C ARG A 31 -8.92 -24.65 -3.39
N VAL A 32 -8.93 -23.58 -2.61
CA VAL A 32 -9.81 -23.39 -1.45
C VAL A 32 -10.79 -22.25 -1.77
N ILE A 33 -12.08 -22.44 -1.51
CA ILE A 33 -13.12 -21.40 -1.67
C ILE A 33 -13.83 -21.23 -0.33
N ALA A 34 -13.88 -19.99 0.17
CA ALA A 34 -14.57 -19.62 1.41
C ALA A 34 -15.45 -18.39 1.17
N GLY A 35 -16.68 -18.63 0.71
CA GLY A 35 -17.58 -17.54 0.32
C GLY A 35 -17.05 -16.78 -0.90
N ARG A 36 -16.68 -15.51 -0.72
CA ARG A 36 -16.18 -14.63 -1.79
C ARG A 36 -14.66 -14.69 -2.00
N SER A 37 -13.93 -15.39 -1.14
CA SER A 37 -12.49 -15.55 -1.27
C SER A 37 -12.13 -16.91 -1.85
N SER A 38 -11.04 -16.93 -2.62
CA SER A 38 -10.44 -18.16 -3.14
C SER A 38 -8.92 -18.09 -3.06
N MET A 39 -8.31 -19.22 -2.73
CA MET A 39 -6.86 -19.43 -2.80
C MET A 39 -6.57 -20.55 -3.81
N SER A 40 -5.65 -20.31 -4.74
CA SER A 40 -5.12 -21.31 -5.67
C SER A 40 -3.66 -21.01 -6.01
N ASP A 41 -3.11 -21.72 -6.99
CA ASP A 41 -1.81 -21.47 -7.61
C ASP A 41 -1.63 -20.02 -8.11
N ASP A 42 -2.72 -19.39 -8.57
CA ASP A 42 -2.75 -17.98 -8.97
C ASP A 42 -2.53 -16.99 -7.81
N GLY A 43 -2.78 -17.40 -6.55
CA GLY A 43 -2.67 -16.57 -5.35
C GLY A 43 -3.95 -16.51 -4.50
N PHE A 44 -4.20 -15.36 -3.87
CA PHE A 44 -5.36 -15.10 -3.01
C PHE A 44 -6.27 -14.01 -3.61
N LEU A 45 -7.49 -14.39 -3.96
CA LEU A 45 -8.44 -13.55 -4.69
C LEU A 45 -9.71 -13.32 -3.88
N PHE A 46 -10.28 -12.11 -3.98
CA PHE A 46 -11.67 -11.85 -3.65
C PHE A 46 -12.46 -11.56 -4.93
N THR A 47 -13.63 -12.18 -5.11
CA THR A 47 -14.47 -11.98 -6.31
C THR A 47 -14.78 -10.49 -6.53
N ASP A 48 -14.34 -9.98 -7.69
CA ASP A 48 -14.49 -8.59 -8.18
C ASP A 48 -13.94 -7.49 -7.24
N ARG A 49 -12.92 -7.80 -6.43
CA ARG A 49 -12.30 -6.85 -5.48
C ARG A 49 -10.77 -6.98 -5.48
N ALA A 50 -10.15 -6.69 -4.34
CA ALA A 50 -8.72 -6.83 -4.14
C ALA A 50 -8.23 -8.27 -4.37
N ARG A 51 -6.99 -8.40 -4.81
CA ARG A 51 -6.31 -9.69 -5.02
C ARG A 51 -4.82 -9.55 -4.77
N ILE A 52 -4.21 -10.67 -4.39
CA ILE A 52 -2.77 -10.85 -4.28
C ILE A 52 -2.43 -12.03 -5.18
N THR A 53 -1.64 -11.79 -6.23
CA THR A 53 -1.22 -12.83 -7.17
C THR A 53 0.30 -12.88 -7.25
N VAL A 54 0.83 -13.83 -8.01
CA VAL A 54 2.27 -13.92 -8.30
C VAL A 54 2.84 -12.66 -8.97
N ASP A 55 2.00 -11.87 -9.62
CA ASP A 55 2.38 -10.63 -10.30
C ASP A 55 2.30 -9.39 -9.40
N GLY A 56 1.75 -9.52 -8.19
CA GLY A 56 1.70 -8.43 -7.21
C GLY A 56 0.35 -8.26 -6.52
N ILE A 57 0.08 -7.04 -6.09
CA ILE A 57 -1.11 -6.68 -5.29
C ILE A 57 -1.97 -5.69 -6.10
N ASP A 58 -3.25 -6.01 -6.22
CA ASP A 58 -4.26 -5.14 -6.80
C ASP A 58 -5.30 -4.81 -5.72
N ALA A 59 -5.44 -3.52 -5.39
CA ALA A 59 -6.33 -3.05 -4.34
C ALA A 59 -7.81 -3.03 -4.77
N GLY A 60 -8.14 -3.34 -6.04
CA GLY A 60 -9.52 -3.42 -6.52
C GLY A 60 -10.26 -2.08 -6.43
N ASN A 61 -9.58 -0.97 -6.74
CA ASN A 61 -10.09 0.41 -6.62
C ASN A 61 -10.49 0.84 -5.19
N GLU A 62 -10.02 0.13 -4.16
CA GLU A 62 -10.22 0.50 -2.77
C GLU A 62 -9.02 1.24 -2.19
N LYS A 63 -9.25 1.94 -1.07
CA LYS A 63 -8.16 2.57 -0.31
C LYS A 63 -7.36 1.52 0.45
N ILE A 64 -6.03 1.60 0.35
CA ILE A 64 -5.12 0.88 1.25
C ILE A 64 -4.95 1.74 2.52
N THR A 65 -5.48 1.25 3.64
CA THR A 65 -5.43 1.95 4.94
C THR A 65 -4.37 1.32 5.85
N GLY A 66 -3.96 2.05 6.91
CA GLY A 66 -2.98 1.54 7.87
C GLY A 66 -1.53 1.52 7.37
N VAL A 67 -1.21 2.24 6.30
CA VAL A 67 0.16 2.39 5.79
C VAL A 67 0.94 3.33 6.71
N ALA A 68 1.96 2.80 7.39
CA ALA A 68 2.86 3.56 8.26
C ALA A 68 3.73 4.55 7.45
N ASN A 69 4.51 5.38 8.14
CA ASN A 69 5.52 6.18 7.46
C ASN A 69 6.62 5.26 6.93
N ARG A 70 7.08 5.55 5.72
CA ARG A 70 8.18 4.83 5.08
C ARG A 70 9.49 4.95 5.89
N GLU A 71 10.25 3.86 5.97
CA GLU A 71 11.62 3.85 6.51
C GLU A 71 12.65 3.62 5.41
N GLU A 72 12.28 2.85 4.38
CA GLU A 72 13.14 2.50 3.24
C GLU A 72 12.63 3.09 1.92
N ASP A 73 13.48 3.11 0.89
CA ASP A 73 13.13 3.66 -0.44
C ASP A 73 12.06 2.84 -1.17
N THR A 74 11.90 1.56 -0.82
CA THR A 74 10.92 0.64 -1.43
C THR A 74 9.58 0.61 -0.71
N ASP A 75 9.44 1.33 0.40
CA ASP A 75 8.22 1.35 1.18
C ASP A 75 7.14 2.23 0.51
N PRO A 76 5.85 1.87 0.64
CA PRO A 76 4.76 2.70 0.17
C PRO A 76 4.71 4.04 0.93
N VAL A 77 4.33 5.11 0.22
CA VAL A 77 4.09 6.43 0.82
C VAL A 77 2.64 6.58 1.25
N ASN A 78 2.41 7.13 2.44
CA ASN A 78 1.07 7.46 2.91
C ASN A 78 0.69 8.94 2.64
N PHE A 79 -0.58 9.28 2.86
CA PHE A 79 -1.08 10.63 2.59
C PHE A 79 -0.44 11.72 3.46
N ALA A 80 -0.03 11.42 4.70
CA ALA A 80 0.60 12.40 5.59
C ALA A 80 1.96 12.86 5.02
N GLN A 81 2.75 11.93 4.49
CA GLN A 81 4.03 12.25 3.84
C GLN A 81 3.84 13.11 2.58
N LEU A 82 2.81 12.84 1.78
CA LEU A 82 2.48 13.70 0.63
C LEU A 82 2.07 15.11 1.07
N GLN A 83 1.33 15.25 2.18
CA GLN A 83 0.94 16.57 2.71
C GLN A 83 2.15 17.36 3.23
N GLU A 84 3.13 16.69 3.85
CA GLU A 84 4.38 17.33 4.26
C GLU A 84 5.12 17.95 3.08
N ILE A 85 5.25 17.20 1.96
CA ILE A 85 5.87 17.71 0.73
C ILE A 85 5.09 18.91 0.17
N LYS A 86 3.76 18.86 0.13
CA LYS A 86 2.95 20.00 -0.33
C LYS A 86 3.21 21.26 0.49
N ASN A 87 3.31 21.12 1.81
CA ASN A 87 3.60 22.23 2.71
C ASN A 87 5.01 22.81 2.47
N GLN A 88 6.00 21.94 2.25
CA GLN A 88 7.36 22.38 1.90
C GLN A 88 7.39 23.14 0.58
N ILE A 89 6.68 22.67 -0.46
CA ILE A 89 6.63 23.34 -1.77
C ILE A 89 5.94 24.69 -1.67
N ALA A 90 4.79 24.78 -1.00
CA ALA A 90 4.07 26.05 -0.81
C ALA A 90 4.89 27.06 0.02
N GLY A 91 5.69 26.58 0.97
CA GLY A 91 6.56 27.43 1.81
C GLY A 91 7.79 27.94 1.08
N ASN A 92 8.42 27.12 0.24
CA ASN A 92 9.80 27.30 -0.23
C ASN A 92 9.97 28.07 -1.54
N SER A 93 8.94 28.72 -2.08
CA SER A 93 9.15 29.57 -3.25
C SER A 93 9.97 30.80 -2.87
N PHE A 94 11.25 30.80 -3.24
CA PHE A 94 12.16 31.95 -3.05
C PHE A 94 11.65 33.19 -3.80
N VAL A 95 10.93 32.96 -4.91
CA VAL A 95 10.24 33.96 -5.71
C VAL A 95 8.74 33.88 -5.41
N LYS A 96 8.11 34.95 -4.91
CA LYS A 96 6.66 34.99 -4.68
C LYS A 96 6.06 36.21 -5.35
N GLN A 97 4.87 36.07 -5.92
CA GLN A 97 4.07 37.24 -6.25
C GLN A 97 3.41 37.74 -4.97
N ASP A 98 3.54 39.03 -4.67
CA ASP A 98 2.84 39.70 -3.59
C ASP A 98 1.33 39.66 -3.87
N ASP A 99 0.56 39.14 -2.91
CA ASP A 99 -0.90 39.04 -3.00
C ASP A 99 -1.60 40.40 -2.82
N GLY A 100 -0.84 41.47 -2.56
CA GLY A 100 -1.32 42.85 -2.50
C GLY A 100 -1.64 43.47 -3.88
N GLU A 101 -2.20 44.68 -3.88
CA GLU A 101 -2.69 45.38 -5.09
C GLU A 101 -1.67 45.53 -6.22
N THR A 102 -0.37 45.50 -5.89
CA THR A 102 0.71 45.71 -6.86
C THR A 102 1.12 44.46 -7.63
N GLY A 103 0.77 43.26 -7.16
CA GLY A 103 1.12 41.99 -7.80
C GLY A 103 2.63 41.82 -8.06
N ARG A 104 3.49 42.45 -7.25
CA ARG A 104 4.95 42.51 -7.49
C ARG A 104 5.59 41.15 -7.24
N ILE A 105 6.58 40.80 -8.07
CA ILE A 105 7.43 39.64 -7.80
C ILE A 105 8.47 40.03 -6.73
N THR A 106 8.51 39.28 -5.64
CA THR A 106 9.44 39.43 -4.52
C THR A 106 10.41 38.25 -4.46
N ILE A 107 11.61 38.50 -3.96
CA ILE A 107 12.67 37.49 -3.81
C ILE A 107 13.09 37.47 -2.33
N GLY A 108 12.94 36.34 -1.66
CA GLY A 108 13.38 36.15 -0.27
C GLY A 108 12.59 36.94 0.79
N MET A 109 11.42 37.52 0.47
CA MET A 109 10.63 38.34 1.40
C MET A 109 10.30 37.64 2.73
N ALA A 110 9.95 36.35 2.69
CA ALA A 110 9.59 35.58 3.88
C ALA A 110 10.81 35.12 4.72
N THR A 111 12.01 35.18 4.16
CA THR A 111 13.26 34.73 4.80
C THR A 111 14.20 35.90 5.14
N GLY A 112 13.69 37.14 5.13
CA GLY A 112 14.48 38.34 5.43
C GLY A 112 15.43 38.79 4.31
N GLY A 113 15.19 38.35 3.08
CA GLY A 113 15.92 38.81 1.89
C GLY A 113 15.70 40.31 1.64
N THR A 114 16.71 40.97 1.07
CA THR A 114 16.66 42.40 0.71
C THR A 114 15.77 42.64 -0.51
N GLU A 115 15.12 43.80 -0.58
CA GLU A 115 14.36 44.24 -1.75
C GLU A 115 15.26 44.27 -3.01
N ILE A 116 14.84 43.59 -4.08
CA ILE A 116 15.45 43.67 -5.41
C ILE A 116 14.55 44.54 -6.29
N ASN A 117 14.97 45.77 -6.57
CA ASN A 117 14.26 46.70 -7.45
C ASN A 117 14.74 46.53 -8.89
N VAL A 118 13.84 46.11 -9.80
CA VAL A 118 14.12 45.83 -11.22
C VAL A 118 13.74 47.01 -12.13
N ALA A 119 13.58 48.22 -11.59
CA ALA A 119 13.27 49.40 -12.38
C ALA A 119 14.43 49.74 -13.33
N ASN A 120 14.25 49.43 -14.62
CA ASN A 120 15.07 49.98 -15.70
C ASN A 120 14.64 51.44 -15.94
N ASN A 121 15.00 52.34 -15.03
CA ASN A 121 14.71 53.78 -15.14
C ASN A 121 15.63 54.49 -16.14
N ASN A 122 15.72 54.00 -17.38
CA ASN A 122 16.43 54.68 -18.47
C ASN A 122 15.56 54.74 -19.73
N TRP A 123 14.57 55.64 -19.76
CA TRP A 123 14.02 56.25 -20.98
C TRP A 123 13.41 57.61 -20.65
#